data_AF-A0A4Q2A916-F1
#
_entry.id   AF-A0A4Q2A916-F1
#
_cell.length_a   1.000
_cell.length_b   1.000
_cell.length_c   1.000
_cell.angle_alpha   90.00
_cell.angle_beta   90.00
_cell.angle_gamma   90.00
#
_symmetry.space_group_name_H-M   'P 1'
#
loop_
_entity.id
_entity.type
_entity.pdbx_description
1 polymer ?
#
loop_
_entity_poly.entity_id
_entity_poly.type
_entity_poly.pdbx_seq_one_letter_code
_entity_poly.pdbx_strand_id
1 'polypeptide(L)'
;MASIDTQRVQVVQFTPMSGKETDGPNVKNPHPIGDSIAMMLFIMDLLSGHTSAKLDEMQKKSNISRDAQDMANKVEAALAKLVKPEDKTPLPADVVDYMRQNNILVNGMTIDEFIAIKAFAGNDPERYAQMLEKMQSAIDSAGPDGITAATWLDVVRYMDELGIEIDDKSVAHYIWTLPEVGSQLHQKINLEHMKVIMGALQDAAGLDKADLMSVKASLESVAGRASDFVQQNQLKMQQLMQNYNTAVQMANSLQSMLADSTKGIASAIR
;
A
#
# COMPACT_ATOMS: atom_id res chain seq x y z
N MET A 1 27.41 9.51 8.75
CA MET A 1 27.53 8.14 9.29
C MET A 1 26.72 8.07 10.57
N ALA A 2 25.49 7.56 10.47
CA ALA A 2 24.52 7.57 11.55
C ALA A 2 24.87 6.51 12.61
N SER A 3 24.82 6.94 13.86
CA SER A 3 25.07 6.13 15.05
C SER A 3 24.00 5.04 15.16
N ILE A 4 24.44 3.79 15.29
CA ILE A 4 23.58 2.64 15.54
C ILE A 4 23.17 2.71 17.00
N ASP A 5 21.94 3.18 17.23
CA ASP A 5 21.30 3.23 18.53
C ASP A 5 21.05 1.80 19.02
N THR A 6 21.98 1.31 19.84
CA THR A 6 21.86 0.04 20.54
C THR A 6 20.86 0.24 21.65
N GLN A 7 19.57 0.04 21.34
CA GLN A 7 18.53 -0.03 22.36
C GLN A 7 18.91 -1.11 23.37
N ARG A 8 19.31 -0.66 24.56
CA ARG A 8 19.56 -1.51 25.72
C ARG A 8 18.31 -2.34 25.97
N VAL A 9 18.47 -3.65 25.89
CA VAL A 9 17.55 -4.64 26.44
C VAL A 9 17.31 -4.27 27.90
N GLN A 10 16.12 -3.72 28.21
CA GLN A 10 15.68 -3.57 29.59
C GLN A 10 15.44 -4.98 30.13
N VAL A 11 16.42 -5.48 30.87
CA VAL A 11 16.22 -6.59 31.79
C VAL A 11 15.16 -6.12 32.78
N VAL A 12 13.96 -6.68 32.69
CA VAL A 12 12.88 -6.41 33.64
C VAL A 12 13.35 -6.90 35.01
N GLN A 13 13.90 -6.02 35.83
CA GLN A 13 14.15 -6.29 37.23
C GLN A 13 12.80 -6.36 37.94
N PHE A 14 12.34 -7.58 38.22
CA PHE A 14 11.15 -7.80 39.03
C PHE A 14 11.45 -7.47 40.49
N THR A 15 10.88 -6.38 40.98
CA THR A 15 10.76 -6.13 42.42
C THR A 15 9.63 -7.03 42.95
N PRO A 16 9.86 -7.82 44.01
CA PRO A 16 8.79 -8.63 44.58
C PRO A 16 7.70 -7.71 45.14
N MET A 17 6.47 -7.89 44.65
CA MET A 17 5.29 -7.18 45.13
C MET A 17 5.02 -7.57 46.58
N SER A 18 5.35 -6.67 47.52
CA SER A 18 4.91 -6.74 48.91
C SER A 18 3.40 -6.46 48.95
N GLY A 19 2.60 -7.51 49.12
CA GLY A 19 1.14 -7.44 49.16
C GLY A 19 0.64 -6.78 50.46
N LYS A 20 -0.31 -5.84 50.32
CA LYS A 20 -1.02 -5.19 51.44
C LYS A 20 -1.72 -6.22 52.33
N GLU A 21 -1.54 -6.06 53.64
CA GLU A 21 -2.17 -6.86 54.69
C GLU A 21 -3.67 -6.57 54.79
N THR A 22 -4.50 -7.61 54.62
CA THR A 22 -5.88 -7.65 55.09
C THR A 22 -6.06 -8.82 56.05
N ASP A 23 -6.63 -8.52 57.21
CA ASP A 23 -6.72 -9.33 58.42
C ASP A 23 -7.85 -10.38 58.32
N GLY A 24 -7.54 -11.65 58.58
CA GLY A 24 -8.46 -12.80 58.50
C GLY A 24 -7.68 -14.13 58.64
N PRO A 25 -8.27 -15.21 59.21
CA PRO A 25 -7.55 -16.37 59.71
C PRO A 25 -6.85 -17.17 58.59
N ASN A 26 -5.62 -16.75 58.36
CA ASN A 26 -4.43 -17.46 57.93
C ASN A 26 -4.60 -18.88 57.35
N VAL A 27 -4.98 -18.95 56.07
CA VAL A 27 -4.45 -19.97 55.16
C VAL A 27 -3.41 -19.29 54.25
N LYS A 28 -2.40 -18.65 54.85
CA LYS A 28 -1.20 -18.19 54.12
C LYS A 28 -0.15 -19.28 54.22
N ASN A 29 -0.35 -20.35 53.46
CA ASN A 29 0.78 -21.18 53.09
C ASN A 29 0.61 -21.60 51.62
N PRO A 30 0.65 -20.63 50.68
CA PRO A 30 0.89 -21.02 49.30
C PRO A 30 2.22 -21.76 49.30
N HIS A 31 2.19 -23.04 48.94
CA HIS A 31 3.42 -23.79 48.77
C HIS A 31 4.24 -23.00 47.73
N PRO A 32 5.48 -22.56 48.01
CA PRO A 32 6.22 -21.64 47.14
C PRO A 32 6.35 -22.19 45.69
N ILE A 33 6.35 -23.51 45.57
CA ILE A 33 6.30 -24.21 44.27
C ILE A 33 4.93 -24.08 43.57
N GLY A 34 3.82 -24.10 44.30
CA GLY A 34 2.46 -23.88 43.76
C GLY A 34 2.25 -22.47 43.21
N ASP A 35 2.71 -21.44 43.92
CA ASP A 35 2.69 -20.05 43.42
C ASP A 35 3.57 -19.88 42.17
N SER A 36 4.73 -20.56 42.15
CA SER A 36 5.62 -20.58 40.98
C SER A 36 4.96 -21.23 39.76
N ILE A 37 4.22 -22.33 39.96
CA ILE A 37 3.44 -22.98 38.88
C ILE A 37 2.31 -22.09 38.39
N ALA A 38 1.58 -21.41 39.29
CA ALA A 38 0.52 -20.48 38.90
C ALA A 38 1.05 -19.31 38.06
N MET A 39 2.19 -18.72 38.44
CA MET A 39 2.85 -17.67 37.66
C MET A 39 3.29 -18.19 36.27
N MET A 40 3.83 -19.42 36.20
CA MET A 40 4.21 -20.03 34.92
C MET A 40 3.01 -20.26 34.01
N LEU A 41 1.88 -20.72 34.55
CA LEU A 41 0.64 -20.91 33.78
C LEU A 41 0.10 -19.57 33.26
N PHE A 42 0.15 -18.51 34.06
CA PHE A 42 -0.22 -17.17 33.62
C PHE A 42 0.69 -16.62 32.50
N ILE A 43 2.00 -16.86 32.59
CA ILE A 43 2.94 -16.51 31.52
C ILE A 43 2.65 -17.31 30.24
N MET A 44 2.39 -18.61 30.35
CA MET A 44 2.04 -19.45 29.20
C MET A 44 0.76 -18.98 28.50
N ASP A 45 -0.26 -18.59 29.27
CA ASP A 45 -1.52 -18.05 28.73
C ASP A 45 -1.29 -16.72 27.98
N LEU A 46 -0.57 -15.78 28.58
CA LEU A 46 -0.19 -14.52 27.92
C LEU A 46 0.63 -14.74 26.64
N LEU A 47 1.59 -15.67 26.68
CA LEU A 47 2.39 -16.03 25.51
C LEU A 47 1.52 -16.63 24.40
N SER A 48 0.57 -17.50 24.73
CA SER A 48 -0.35 -18.11 23.78
C SER A 48 -1.25 -17.05 23.12
N GLY A 49 -1.90 -16.21 23.92
CA GLY A 49 -2.77 -15.14 23.42
C GLY A 49 -2.03 -14.13 22.54
N HIS A 50 -0.84 -13.68 22.96
CA HIS A 50 -0.01 -12.76 22.16
C HIS A 50 0.50 -13.42 20.87
N THR A 51 0.77 -14.73 20.89
CA THR A 51 1.19 -15.48 19.69
C THR A 51 0.06 -15.57 18.67
N SER A 52 -1.17 -15.89 19.08
CA SER A 52 -2.34 -15.93 18.18
C SER A 52 -2.61 -14.57 17.52
N ALA A 53 -2.62 -13.49 18.30
CA ALA A 53 -2.80 -12.15 17.76
C ALA A 53 -1.68 -11.78 16.77
N LYS A 54 -0.44 -12.19 17.07
CA LYS A 54 0.70 -11.91 16.19
C LYS A 54 0.66 -12.72 14.89
N LEU A 55 0.21 -13.98 14.94
CA LEU A 55 -0.03 -14.81 13.76
C LEU A 55 -1.07 -14.18 12.82
N ASP A 56 -2.15 -13.63 13.38
CA ASP A 56 -3.18 -12.95 12.58
C ASP A 56 -2.62 -11.70 11.89
N GLU A 57 -1.81 -10.90 12.59
CA GLU A 57 -1.12 -9.75 12.00
C GLU A 57 -0.15 -10.18 10.90
N MET A 58 0.62 -11.24 11.12
CA MET A 58 1.55 -11.79 10.14
C MET A 58 0.81 -12.30 8.90
N GLN A 59 -0.35 -12.94 9.05
CA GLN A 59 -1.15 -13.39 7.92
C GLN A 59 -1.64 -12.20 7.09
N LYS A 60 -2.18 -11.16 7.75
CA LYS A 60 -2.62 -9.93 7.08
C LYS A 60 -1.47 -9.25 6.34
N LYS A 61 -0.30 -9.10 6.97
CA LYS A 61 0.87 -8.48 6.35
C LYS A 61 1.49 -9.33 5.25
N SER A 62 1.44 -10.66 5.36
CA SER A 62 1.85 -11.57 4.31
C SER A 62 0.98 -11.40 3.05
N ASN A 63 -0.35 -11.32 3.21
CA ASN A 63 -1.26 -11.04 2.10
C ASN A 63 -0.96 -9.68 1.46
N ILE A 64 -0.85 -8.61 2.26
CA ILE A 64 -0.48 -7.26 1.77
C ILE A 64 0.84 -7.29 0.99
N SER A 65 1.85 -8.03 1.47
CA SER A 65 3.12 -8.14 0.78
C SER A 65 2.98 -8.78 -0.59
N ARG A 66 2.20 -9.86 -0.69
CA ARG A 66 1.97 -10.60 -1.94
C ARG A 66 1.14 -9.77 -2.92
N ASP A 67 0.03 -9.20 -2.45
CA ASP A 67 -0.86 -8.39 -3.27
C ASP A 67 -0.14 -7.13 -3.80
N ALA A 68 0.67 -6.47 -2.95
CA ALA A 68 1.48 -5.32 -3.38
C ALA A 68 2.54 -5.70 -4.42
N GLN A 69 3.16 -6.88 -4.30
CA GLN A 69 4.09 -7.40 -5.32
C GLN A 69 3.38 -7.68 -6.64
N ASP A 70 2.20 -8.29 -6.59
CA ASP A 70 1.40 -8.57 -7.79
C ASP A 70 0.97 -7.27 -8.47
N MET A 71 0.59 -6.24 -7.71
CA MET A 71 0.31 -4.92 -8.27
C MET A 71 1.57 -4.28 -8.88
N ALA A 72 2.72 -4.35 -8.22
CA ALA A 72 3.98 -3.84 -8.75
C ALA A 72 4.37 -4.53 -10.08
N ASN A 73 4.14 -5.84 -10.18
CA ASN A 73 4.36 -6.61 -11.40
C ASN A 73 3.41 -6.20 -12.54
N LYS A 74 2.15 -5.84 -12.23
CA LYS A 74 1.22 -5.30 -13.24
C LYS A 74 1.65 -3.93 -13.75
N VAL A 75 2.17 -3.08 -12.85
CA VAL A 75 2.77 -1.79 -13.25
C VAL A 75 4.01 -2.00 -14.10
N GLU A 76 4.86 -2.97 -13.76
CA GLU A 76 6.02 -3.35 -14.58
C GLU A 76 5.61 -3.84 -15.97
N ALA A 77 4.53 -4.63 -16.07
CA ALA A 77 4.01 -5.08 -17.35
C ALA A 77 3.46 -3.91 -18.20
N ALA A 78 2.88 -2.88 -17.57
CA ALA A 78 2.49 -1.65 -18.25
C ALA A 78 3.72 -0.84 -18.69
N LEU A 79 4.74 -0.74 -17.83
CA LEU A 79 6.02 -0.10 -18.12
C LEU A 79 6.74 -0.75 -19.32
N ALA A 80 6.70 -2.07 -19.41
CA ALA A 80 7.34 -2.83 -20.48
C ALA A 80 6.71 -2.61 -21.87
N LYS A 81 5.47 -2.12 -21.93
CA LYS A 81 4.80 -1.77 -23.19
C LYS A 81 5.25 -0.39 -23.72
N LEU A 82 5.85 0.45 -22.88
CA LEU A 82 6.36 1.76 -23.27
C LEU A 82 7.74 1.59 -23.91
N VAL A 83 7.86 1.96 -25.18
CA VAL A 83 9.11 1.83 -25.94
C VAL A 83 9.98 3.06 -25.75
N LYS A 84 9.37 4.25 -25.78
CA LYS A 84 10.03 5.53 -25.55
C LYS A 84 9.72 6.06 -24.14
N PRO A 85 10.59 6.90 -23.56
CA PRO A 85 10.35 7.52 -22.25
C PRO A 85 9.09 8.39 -22.21
N GLU A 86 8.78 9.02 -23.34
CA GLU A 86 7.66 9.96 -23.51
C GLU A 86 6.32 9.25 -23.77
N ASP A 87 6.36 7.94 -24.05
CA ASP A 87 5.14 7.16 -24.26
C ASP A 87 4.33 7.15 -22.96
N LYS A 88 3.02 7.38 -23.08
CA LYS A 88 2.09 7.42 -21.94
C LYS A 88 1.15 6.22 -21.99
N THR A 89 0.82 5.69 -20.82
CA THR A 89 -0.17 4.61 -20.69
C THR A 89 -0.99 4.77 -19.41
N PRO A 90 -2.28 4.42 -19.43
CA PRO A 90 -3.09 4.43 -18.22
C PRO A 90 -2.65 3.35 -17.24
N LEU A 91 -2.76 3.65 -15.94
CA LEU A 91 -2.52 2.67 -14.88
C LEU A 91 -3.66 1.63 -14.86
N PRO A 92 -3.36 0.33 -14.66
CA PRO A 92 -4.40 -0.67 -14.46
C PRO A 92 -5.35 -0.33 -13.29
N ALA A 93 -6.66 -0.48 -13.52
CA ALA A 93 -7.69 -0.06 -12.54
C ALA A 93 -7.58 -0.80 -11.19
N ASP A 94 -7.16 -2.06 -11.23
CA ASP A 94 -6.92 -2.88 -10.05
C ASP A 94 -5.77 -2.34 -9.17
N VAL A 95 -4.74 -1.78 -9.77
CA VAL A 95 -3.64 -1.12 -9.05
C VAL A 95 -4.14 0.16 -8.37
N VAL A 96 -4.94 0.97 -9.08
CA VAL A 96 -5.55 2.20 -8.51
C VAL A 96 -6.41 1.88 -7.30
N ASP A 97 -7.30 0.90 -7.44
CA ASP A 97 -8.19 0.49 -6.35
C ASP A 97 -7.42 -0.06 -5.16
N TYR A 98 -6.39 -0.88 -5.40
CA TYR A 98 -5.55 -1.41 -4.34
C TYR A 98 -4.81 -0.30 -3.58
N MET A 99 -4.24 0.67 -4.29
CA MET A 99 -3.54 1.80 -3.68
C MET A 99 -4.48 2.69 -2.88
N ARG A 100 -5.70 2.90 -3.37
CA ARG A 100 -6.75 3.65 -2.66
C ARG A 100 -7.18 2.95 -1.37
N GLN A 101 -7.46 1.65 -1.43
CA GLN A 101 -7.91 0.86 -0.28
C GLN A 101 -6.84 0.76 0.82
N ASN A 102 -5.56 0.66 0.42
CA ASN A 102 -4.44 0.50 1.35
C ASN A 102 -3.77 1.84 1.74
N ASN A 103 -4.33 2.97 1.30
CA ASN A 103 -3.79 4.31 1.54
C ASN A 103 -2.29 4.42 1.19
N ILE A 104 -1.91 3.86 0.03
CA ILE A 104 -0.52 3.88 -0.44
C ILE A 104 -0.29 5.21 -1.15
N LEU A 105 0.64 6.00 -0.62
CA LEU A 105 1.04 7.28 -1.17
C LEU A 105 2.17 7.10 -2.19
N VAL A 106 2.09 7.83 -3.29
CA VAL A 106 3.16 7.95 -4.29
C VAL A 106 3.76 9.34 -4.14
N ASN A 107 5.06 9.45 -3.88
CA ASN A 107 5.72 10.76 -3.69
C ASN A 107 5.02 11.68 -2.65
N GLY A 108 4.33 11.10 -1.66
CA GLY A 108 3.63 11.83 -0.60
C GLY A 108 2.21 12.29 -0.94
N MET A 109 1.68 11.97 -2.12
CA MET A 109 0.30 12.24 -2.53
C MET A 109 -0.48 10.93 -2.75
N THR A 110 -1.81 11.02 -2.70
CA THR A 110 -2.67 9.87 -2.99
C THR A 110 -2.58 9.47 -4.46
N ILE A 111 -2.95 8.24 -4.81
CA ILE A 111 -2.91 7.79 -6.20
C ILE A 111 -3.83 8.63 -7.10
N ASP A 112 -4.96 9.09 -6.57
CA ASP A 112 -5.91 9.94 -7.28
C ASP A 112 -5.31 11.33 -7.56
N GLU A 113 -4.66 11.93 -6.56
CA GLU A 113 -3.93 13.19 -6.73
C GLU A 113 -2.72 13.02 -7.66
N PHE A 114 -2.02 11.89 -7.58
CA PHE A 114 -0.87 11.59 -8.42
C PHE A 114 -1.26 11.48 -9.89
N ILE A 115 -2.32 10.71 -10.19
CA ILE A 115 -2.89 10.61 -11.53
C ILE A 115 -3.42 11.98 -11.96
N ALA A 116 -4.02 12.76 -11.06
CA ALA A 116 -4.53 14.08 -11.41
C ALA A 116 -3.41 15.08 -11.78
N ILE A 117 -2.28 15.04 -11.09
CA ILE A 117 -1.15 15.95 -11.36
C ILE A 117 -0.38 15.53 -12.63
N LYS A 118 -0.32 14.23 -12.93
CA LYS A 118 0.54 13.67 -13.98
C LYS A 118 -0.17 13.28 -15.27
N ALA A 119 -1.42 12.83 -15.20
CA ALA A 119 -2.31 12.87 -16.35
C ALA A 119 -2.79 14.32 -16.47
N PHE A 120 -2.45 14.98 -17.58
CA PHE A 120 -2.73 16.39 -17.85
C PHE A 120 -4.22 16.81 -17.68
N ALA A 121 -5.12 15.84 -17.50
CA ALA A 121 -6.52 15.98 -17.13
C ALA A 121 -6.81 16.55 -15.73
N GLY A 122 -5.91 16.42 -14.75
CA GLY A 122 -6.33 16.52 -13.34
C GLY A 122 -6.13 17.84 -12.62
N ASN A 123 -5.91 18.96 -13.33
CA ASN A 123 -6.21 20.25 -12.71
C ASN A 123 -7.73 20.42 -12.50
N ASP A 124 -8.54 19.75 -13.34
CA ASP A 124 -10.00 19.74 -13.27
C ASP A 124 -10.56 18.51 -14.03
N PRO A 125 -10.78 17.36 -13.34
CA PRO A 125 -11.30 16.13 -13.94
C PRO A 125 -12.66 16.31 -14.61
N GLU A 126 -13.48 17.22 -14.08
CA GLU A 126 -14.77 17.57 -14.68
C GLU A 126 -14.57 18.31 -15.99
N ARG A 127 -13.62 19.25 -16.05
CA ARG A 127 -13.28 19.97 -17.28
C ARG A 127 -12.68 19.04 -18.33
N TYR A 128 -11.83 18.07 -17.97
CA TYR A 128 -11.35 17.05 -18.91
C TYR A 128 -12.50 16.21 -19.48
N ALA A 129 -13.39 15.71 -18.62
CA ALA A 129 -14.56 14.95 -19.04
C ALA A 129 -15.50 15.78 -19.93
N GLN A 130 -15.72 17.06 -19.60
CA GLN A 130 -16.49 17.99 -20.41
C GLN A 130 -15.83 18.24 -21.78
N MET A 131 -14.51 18.40 -21.84
CA MET A 131 -13.80 18.59 -23.11
C MET A 131 -13.86 17.32 -23.98
N LEU A 132 -13.74 16.13 -23.39
CA LEU A 132 -13.94 14.85 -24.09
C LEU A 132 -15.37 14.70 -24.62
N GLU A 133 -16.37 14.94 -23.78
CA GLU A 133 -17.78 14.86 -24.17
C GLU A 133 -18.11 15.88 -25.26
N LYS A 134 -17.57 17.10 -25.15
CA LYS A 134 -17.74 18.15 -26.15
C LYS A 134 -17.08 17.78 -27.48
N MET A 135 -15.88 17.20 -27.44
CA MET A 135 -15.20 16.70 -28.64
C MET A 135 -15.97 15.53 -29.28
N GLN A 136 -16.50 14.62 -28.46
CA GLN A 136 -17.33 13.51 -28.93
C GLN A 136 -18.63 14.00 -29.57
N SER A 137 -19.33 14.95 -28.92
CA SER A 137 -20.53 15.58 -29.47
C SER A 137 -20.25 16.34 -30.77
N ALA A 138 -19.09 16.98 -30.87
CA ALA A 138 -18.60 17.61 -32.09
C ALA A 138 -18.39 16.60 -33.23
N ILE A 139 -17.83 15.43 -32.92
CA ILE A 139 -17.65 14.33 -33.89
C ILE A 139 -18.99 13.73 -34.31
N ASP A 140 -19.90 13.50 -33.36
CA ASP A 140 -21.21 12.89 -33.62
C ASP A 140 -22.15 13.80 -34.42
N SER A 141 -21.99 15.12 -34.27
CA SER A 141 -22.71 16.14 -35.04
C SER A 141 -22.04 16.48 -36.38
N ALA A 142 -20.82 15.97 -36.63
CA ALA A 142 -20.10 16.19 -37.87
C ALA A 142 -20.52 15.22 -38.98
N GLY A 143 -20.87 15.77 -40.15
CA GLY A 143 -20.98 15.00 -41.39
C GLY A 143 -19.60 14.66 -41.99
N PRO A 144 -19.54 13.99 -43.16
CA PRO A 144 -18.27 13.65 -43.82
C PRO A 144 -17.39 14.87 -44.18
N ASP A 145 -17.99 16.06 -44.29
CA ASP A 145 -17.27 17.32 -44.56
C ASP A 145 -16.79 18.04 -43.28
N GLY A 146 -17.00 17.46 -42.09
CA GLY A 146 -16.53 18.01 -40.82
C GLY A 146 -17.34 19.20 -40.29
N ILE A 147 -16.85 19.81 -39.20
CA ILE A 147 -17.44 21.00 -38.57
C ILE A 147 -16.39 22.08 -38.29
N THR A 148 -16.85 23.32 -38.11
CA THR A 148 -15.97 24.47 -37.85
C THR A 148 -15.35 24.37 -36.45
N ALA A 149 -14.07 24.72 -36.33
CA ALA A 149 -13.33 24.74 -35.06
C ALA A 149 -13.99 25.58 -33.96
N ALA A 150 -14.83 26.56 -34.31
CA ALA A 150 -15.46 27.48 -33.36
C ALA A 150 -16.31 26.80 -32.28
N THR A 151 -16.92 25.63 -32.56
CA THR A 151 -17.78 24.93 -31.59
C THR A 151 -16.99 24.17 -30.52
N TRP A 152 -15.73 23.80 -30.81
CA TRP A 152 -14.86 23.00 -29.93
C TRP A 152 -13.47 23.63 -29.73
N LEU A 153 -13.33 24.93 -30.01
CA LEU A 153 -12.07 25.68 -29.88
C LEU A 153 -11.53 25.67 -28.44
N ASP A 154 -12.41 25.58 -27.46
CA ASP A 154 -12.06 25.41 -26.06
C ASP A 154 -11.34 24.09 -25.78
N VAL A 155 -11.66 23.02 -26.51
CA VAL A 155 -10.92 21.75 -26.46
C VAL A 155 -9.50 21.95 -26.99
N VAL A 156 -9.34 22.61 -28.14
CA VAL A 156 -8.02 22.92 -28.72
C VAL A 156 -7.18 23.79 -27.79
N ARG A 157 -7.78 24.85 -27.24
CA ARG A 157 -7.11 25.74 -26.29
C ARG A 157 -6.73 25.01 -25.02
N TYR A 158 -7.60 24.13 -24.53
CA TYR A 158 -7.31 23.28 -23.38
C TYR A 158 -6.13 22.34 -23.68
N MET A 159 -6.07 21.75 -24.87
CA MET A 159 -4.94 20.91 -25.27
C MET A 159 -3.62 21.69 -25.38
N ASP A 160 -3.66 22.90 -25.94
CA ASP A 160 -2.48 23.78 -26.06
C ASP A 160 -2.02 24.33 -24.69
N GLU A 161 -2.96 24.69 -23.80
CA GLU A 161 -2.67 25.09 -22.40
C GLU A 161 -1.96 23.96 -21.63
N LEU A 162 -2.27 22.71 -21.98
CA LEU A 162 -1.65 21.51 -21.42
C LEU A 162 -0.37 21.10 -22.13
N GLY A 163 0.02 21.77 -23.21
CA GLY A 163 1.22 21.45 -24.00
C GLY A 163 1.13 20.12 -24.75
N ILE A 164 -0.07 19.71 -25.16
CA ILE A 164 -0.25 18.52 -26.01
C ILE A 164 0.17 18.89 -27.44
N GLU A 165 1.04 18.09 -28.03
CA GLU A 165 1.55 18.30 -29.39
C GLU A 165 1.10 17.16 -30.32
N ILE A 166 0.81 17.51 -31.57
CA ILE A 166 0.49 16.59 -32.68
C ILE A 166 1.51 16.88 -33.78
N ASP A 167 2.30 15.87 -34.18
CA ASP A 167 3.37 16.01 -35.17
C ASP A 167 4.39 17.13 -34.84
N ASP A 168 4.88 17.17 -33.60
CA ASP A 168 5.83 18.18 -33.08
C ASP A 168 5.31 19.64 -33.15
N LYS A 169 3.98 19.80 -33.16
CA LYS A 169 3.30 21.10 -33.25
C LYS A 169 2.20 21.18 -32.21
N SER A 170 1.93 22.38 -31.69
CA SER A 170 0.73 22.61 -30.86
C SER A 170 -0.53 22.27 -31.65
N VAL A 171 -1.60 21.87 -30.98
CA VAL A 171 -2.86 21.47 -31.62
C VAL A 171 -3.45 22.60 -32.46
N ALA A 172 -3.39 23.86 -32.00
CA ALA A 172 -3.81 24.98 -32.84
C ALA A 172 -2.93 25.14 -34.09
N HIS A 173 -1.61 24.97 -33.95
CA HIS A 173 -0.69 25.08 -35.08
C HIS A 173 -0.89 23.93 -36.08
N TYR A 174 -1.14 22.70 -35.59
CA TYR A 174 -1.52 21.55 -36.40
C TYR A 174 -2.75 21.86 -37.25
N ILE A 175 -3.83 22.35 -36.63
CA ILE A 175 -5.07 22.75 -37.32
C ILE A 175 -4.80 23.81 -38.40
N TRP A 176 -3.93 24.78 -38.12
CA TRP A 176 -3.62 25.85 -39.09
C TRP A 176 -2.75 25.38 -40.26
N THR A 177 -2.04 24.27 -40.10
CA THR A 177 -1.25 23.65 -41.17
C THR A 177 -2.05 22.68 -42.05
N LEU A 178 -3.32 22.43 -41.73
CA LEU A 178 -4.17 21.57 -42.54
C LEU A 178 -4.52 22.24 -43.88
N PRO A 179 -4.43 21.49 -45.01
CA PRO A 179 -4.69 22.02 -46.35
C PRO A 179 -6.14 22.50 -46.53
N GLU A 180 -7.05 21.99 -45.71
CA GLU A 180 -8.48 22.31 -45.69
C GLU A 180 -8.84 23.56 -44.87
N VAL A 181 -7.94 24.07 -44.02
CA VAL A 181 -8.17 25.24 -43.14
C VAL A 181 -7.48 26.52 -43.65
N GLY A 182 -6.43 26.41 -44.47
CA GLY A 182 -5.96 27.49 -45.34
C GLY A 182 -5.79 28.89 -44.71
N SER A 183 -5.42 28.98 -43.43
CA SER A 183 -5.37 30.24 -42.66
C SER A 183 -6.71 31.01 -42.55
N GLN A 184 -7.86 30.36 -42.76
CA GLN A 184 -9.20 30.94 -42.67
C GLN A 184 -9.96 30.42 -41.44
N LEU A 185 -10.39 31.34 -40.57
CA LEU A 185 -11.01 31.05 -39.27
C LEU A 185 -12.34 30.26 -39.30
N HIS A 186 -12.96 30.11 -40.48
CA HIS A 186 -14.31 29.56 -40.65
C HIS A 186 -14.36 28.26 -41.46
N GLN A 187 -13.22 27.67 -41.81
CA GLN A 187 -13.19 26.41 -42.53
C GLN A 187 -13.52 25.22 -41.63
N LYS A 188 -14.16 24.21 -42.23
CA LYS A 188 -14.52 22.96 -41.56
C LYS A 188 -13.30 22.06 -41.48
N ILE A 189 -13.12 21.40 -40.34
CA ILE A 189 -12.07 20.41 -40.13
C ILE A 189 -12.70 19.04 -40.35
N ASN A 190 -12.10 18.22 -41.22
CA ASN A 190 -12.59 16.91 -41.56
C ASN A 190 -12.65 16.00 -40.32
N LEU A 191 -13.62 15.09 -40.31
CA LEU A 191 -13.83 14.07 -39.30
C LEU A 191 -12.54 13.28 -38.97
N GLU A 192 -11.70 12.98 -39.96
CA GLU A 192 -10.45 12.25 -39.74
C GLU A 192 -9.46 13.04 -38.87
N HIS A 193 -9.26 14.34 -39.13
CA HIS A 193 -8.42 15.19 -38.29
C HIS A 193 -9.03 15.44 -36.91
N MET A 194 -10.36 15.50 -36.80
CA MET A 194 -11.03 15.56 -35.50
C MET A 194 -10.79 14.30 -34.66
N LYS A 195 -10.82 13.10 -35.27
CA LYS A 195 -10.48 11.84 -34.58
C LYS A 195 -9.02 11.79 -34.14
N VAL A 196 -8.08 12.33 -34.93
CA VAL A 196 -6.66 12.43 -34.54
C VAL A 196 -6.50 13.29 -33.29
N ILE A 197 -7.18 14.43 -33.22
CA ILE A 197 -7.15 15.33 -32.06
C ILE A 197 -7.81 14.68 -30.83
N MET A 198 -8.93 13.98 -31.02
CA MET A 198 -9.56 13.20 -29.96
C MET A 198 -8.63 12.07 -29.46
N GLY A 199 -7.95 11.36 -30.36
CA GLY A 199 -6.94 10.36 -30.01
C GLY A 199 -5.80 10.97 -29.20
N ALA A 200 -5.24 12.10 -29.63
CA ALA A 200 -4.21 12.82 -28.89
C ALA A 200 -4.68 13.29 -27.49
N LEU A 201 -5.96 13.69 -27.35
CA LEU A 201 -6.55 14.05 -26.05
C LEU A 201 -6.73 12.82 -25.13
N GLN A 202 -7.04 11.66 -25.71
CA GLN A 202 -7.14 10.39 -24.98
C GLN A 202 -5.76 9.84 -24.60
N ASP A 203 -4.78 9.92 -25.50
CA ASP A 203 -3.40 9.48 -25.28
C ASP A 203 -2.65 10.39 -24.30
N ALA A 204 -3.06 11.66 -24.19
CA ALA A 204 -2.55 12.58 -23.19
C ALA A 204 -2.98 12.22 -21.75
N ALA A 205 -4.02 11.38 -21.57
CA ALA A 205 -4.42 10.83 -20.29
C ALA A 205 -3.66 9.53 -19.99
N GLY A 206 -2.39 9.66 -19.58
CA GLY A 206 -1.57 8.53 -19.18
C GLY A 206 -0.36 8.95 -18.37
N LEU A 207 0.24 7.99 -17.67
CA LEU A 207 1.47 8.17 -16.92
C LEU A 207 2.66 7.84 -17.82
N ASP A 208 3.72 8.64 -17.72
CA ASP A 208 4.97 8.37 -18.42
C ASP A 208 5.77 7.25 -17.71
N LYS A 209 6.92 6.89 -18.29
CA LYS A 209 7.78 5.85 -17.74
C LYS A 209 8.28 6.17 -16.32
N ALA A 210 8.61 7.43 -16.04
CA ALA A 210 9.14 7.85 -14.74
C ALA A 210 8.06 7.82 -13.65
N ASP A 211 6.83 8.17 -14.02
CA ASP A 211 5.67 8.15 -13.14
C ASP A 211 5.26 6.72 -12.78
N LEU A 212 5.22 5.81 -13.76
CA LEU A 212 4.99 4.39 -13.48
C LEU A 212 6.10 3.78 -12.60
N MET A 213 7.36 4.19 -12.79
CA MET A 213 8.45 3.79 -11.90
C MET A 213 8.24 4.30 -10.47
N SER A 214 7.70 5.52 -10.30
CA SER A 214 7.38 6.07 -8.97
C SER A 214 6.25 5.28 -8.28
N VAL A 215 5.21 4.92 -9.03
CA VAL A 215 4.11 4.07 -8.55
C VAL A 215 4.65 2.70 -8.14
N LYS A 216 5.44 2.06 -9.02
CA LYS A 216 6.08 0.77 -8.75
C LYS A 216 6.94 0.80 -7.49
N ALA A 217 7.82 1.80 -7.36
CA ALA A 217 8.68 1.94 -6.19
C ALA A 217 7.88 2.07 -4.88
N SER A 218 6.73 2.75 -4.93
CA SER A 218 5.84 2.91 -3.77
C SER A 218 5.22 1.56 -3.36
N LEU A 219 4.77 0.76 -4.34
CA LEU A 219 4.24 -0.59 -4.12
C LEU A 219 5.33 -1.57 -3.61
N GLU A 220 6.51 -1.55 -4.20
CA GLU A 220 7.67 -2.35 -3.75
C GLU A 220 8.09 -1.97 -2.33
N SER A 221 8.05 -0.69 -1.97
CA SER A 221 8.31 -0.23 -0.60
C SER A 221 7.28 -0.76 0.39
N VAL A 222 6.00 -0.80 0.04
CA VAL A 222 4.95 -1.39 0.89
C VAL A 222 5.15 -2.90 1.03
N ALA A 223 5.43 -3.59 -0.08
CA ALA A 223 5.72 -5.01 -0.08
C ALA A 223 6.93 -5.35 0.79
N GLY A 224 8.04 -4.63 0.62
CA GLY A 224 9.26 -4.79 1.41
C GLY A 224 9.00 -4.62 2.90
N ARG A 225 8.35 -3.52 3.31
CA ARG A 225 8.00 -3.28 4.72
C ARG A 225 7.10 -4.36 5.31
N ALA A 226 6.14 -4.86 4.53
CA ALA A 226 5.25 -5.93 4.96
C ALA A 226 5.99 -7.27 5.11
N SER A 227 6.84 -7.63 4.15
CA SER A 227 7.73 -8.79 4.22
C SER A 227 8.68 -8.72 5.42
N ASP A 228 9.33 -7.58 5.63
CA ASP A 228 10.23 -7.35 6.76
C ASP A 228 9.52 -7.52 8.10
N PHE A 229 8.29 -7.02 8.21
CA PHE A 229 7.46 -7.24 9.40
C PHE A 229 7.20 -8.74 9.63
N VAL A 230 6.79 -9.49 8.60
CA VAL A 230 6.54 -10.94 8.74
C VAL A 230 7.81 -11.67 9.15
N GLN A 231 8.95 -11.37 8.52
CA GLN A 231 10.23 -11.98 8.86
C GLN A 231 10.63 -11.68 10.31
N GLN A 232 10.59 -10.42 10.73
CA GLN A 232 10.93 -10.05 12.11
C GLN A 232 10.03 -10.73 13.15
N ASN A 233 8.74 -10.85 12.88
CA ASN A 233 7.81 -11.50 13.80
C ASN A 233 7.94 -13.03 13.80
N GLN A 234 8.33 -13.64 12.67
CA GLN A 234 8.66 -15.07 12.62
C GLN A 234 9.85 -15.40 13.55
N LEU A 235 10.92 -14.59 13.55
CA LEU A 235 12.05 -14.80 14.48
C LEU A 235 11.62 -14.63 15.94
N LYS A 236 10.81 -13.61 16.25
CA LYS A 236 10.27 -13.41 17.60
C LYS A 236 9.43 -14.60 18.06
N MET A 237 8.59 -15.17 17.19
CA MET A 237 7.82 -16.38 17.51
C MET A 237 8.71 -17.58 17.78
N GLN A 238 9.79 -17.78 17.01
CA GLN A 238 10.76 -18.85 17.30
C GLN A 238 11.38 -18.69 18.69
N GLN A 239 11.74 -17.47 19.09
CA GLN A 239 12.23 -17.17 20.44
C GLN A 239 11.18 -17.43 21.51
N LEU A 240 9.93 -17.00 21.28
CA LEU A 240 8.82 -17.25 22.20
C LEU A 240 8.56 -18.75 22.37
N MET A 241 8.61 -19.54 21.29
CA MET A 241 8.44 -20.99 21.33
C MET A 241 9.58 -21.69 22.10
N GLN A 242 10.83 -21.22 21.94
CA GLN A 242 11.95 -21.71 22.75
C GLN A 242 11.73 -21.41 24.23
N ASN A 243 11.36 -20.16 24.57
CA ASN A 243 11.07 -19.76 25.95
C ASN A 243 9.89 -20.55 26.54
N TYR A 244 8.85 -20.80 25.74
CA TYR A 244 7.71 -21.61 26.13
C TYR A 244 8.12 -23.05 26.45
N ASN A 245 8.92 -23.69 25.59
CA ASN A 245 9.44 -25.03 25.84
C ASN A 245 10.30 -25.08 27.11
N THR A 246 11.15 -24.07 27.35
CA THR A 246 11.92 -23.97 28.59
C THR A 246 11.01 -23.81 29.82
N ALA A 247 9.97 -22.97 29.74
CA ALA A 247 9.00 -22.81 30.82
C ALA A 247 8.23 -24.12 31.12
N VAL A 248 7.85 -24.88 30.09
CA VAL A 248 7.24 -26.21 30.25
C VAL A 248 8.20 -27.18 30.95
N GLN A 249 9.48 -27.20 30.57
CA GLN A 249 10.49 -28.02 31.24
C GLN A 249 10.63 -27.63 32.72
N MET A 250 10.71 -26.33 33.02
CA MET A 250 10.77 -25.82 34.39
C MET A 250 9.52 -26.19 35.20
N ALA A 251 8.33 -26.07 34.61
CA ALA A 251 7.08 -26.45 35.25
C ALA A 251 7.07 -27.96 35.58
N ASN A 252 7.52 -28.81 34.67
CA ASN A 252 7.65 -30.24 34.91
C ASN A 252 8.65 -30.56 36.04
N SER A 253 9.79 -29.87 36.09
CA SER A 253 10.76 -30.01 37.19
C SER A 253 10.15 -29.60 38.55
N LEU A 254 9.41 -28.49 38.59
CA LEU A 254 8.73 -28.03 39.80
C LEU A 254 7.63 -29.01 40.25
N GLN A 255 6.86 -29.58 39.32
CA GLN A 255 5.88 -30.62 39.61
C GLN A 255 6.54 -31.88 40.18
N SER A 256 7.67 -32.32 39.62
CA SER A 256 8.43 -33.46 40.15
C SER A 256 8.93 -33.19 41.57
N MET A 257 9.45 -31.98 41.82
CA MET A 257 9.94 -31.60 43.14
C MET A 257 8.81 -31.49 44.17
N LEU A 258 7.62 -31.02 43.77
CA LEU A 258 6.40 -31.10 44.60
C LEU A 258 5.99 -32.53 44.90
N ALA A 259 6.03 -33.42 43.91
CA ALA A 259 5.70 -34.82 44.09
C ALA A 259 6.67 -35.52 45.06
N ASP A 260 7.96 -35.20 45.01
CA ASP A 260 8.94 -35.76 45.93
C ASP A 260 8.84 -35.15 47.33
N SER A 261 8.59 -33.85 47.43
CA SER A 261 8.34 -33.18 48.71
C SER A 261 7.11 -33.76 49.43
N THR A 262 6.00 -33.96 48.69
CA THR A 262 4.78 -34.55 49.25
C THR A 262 4.98 -36.01 49.67
N LYS A 263 5.72 -36.82 48.89
CA LYS A 263 6.12 -38.17 49.31
C LYS A 263 6.99 -38.16 50.57
N GLY A 264 7.95 -37.24 50.67
CA GLY A 264 8.80 -37.08 51.84
C GLY A 264 8.00 -36.77 53.11
N ILE A 265 7.07 -35.82 53.03
CA ILE A 265 6.16 -35.49 54.14
C ILE A 265 5.30 -36.71 54.50
N ALA A 266 4.72 -37.41 53.51
CA ALA A 266 3.92 -38.62 53.76
C ALA A 266 4.73 -39.74 54.44
N SER A 267 6.02 -39.87 54.10
CA SER A 267 6.92 -40.83 54.74
C SER A 267 7.28 -40.47 56.18
N ALA A 268 7.36 -39.18 56.50
CA ALA A 268 7.69 -38.69 57.84
C ALA A 268 6.51 -38.74 58.82
N ILE A 269 5.28 -38.85 58.31
CA ILE A 269 4.06 -38.95 59.11
C ILE A 269 3.73 -40.42 59.45
N ARG A 270 4.25 -41.39 58.70
CA ARG A 270 4.16 -42.82 59.02
C ARG A 270 5.20 -43.22 60.08
#